data_AF-A0A7C5JD58-F1
#
_entry.id   AF-A0A7C5JD58-F1
#
_cell.length_a   1.000
_cell.length_b   1.000
_cell.length_c   1.000
_cell.angle_alpha   90.00
_cell.angle_beta   90.00
_cell.angle_gamma   90.00
#
_symmetry.space_group_name_H-M   'P 1'
#
loop_
_entity.id
_entity.type
_entity.pdbx_description
1 polymer ?
#
loop_
_entity_poly.entity_id
_entity_poly.type
_entity_poly.pdbx_seq_one_letter_code
_entity_poly.pdbx_strand_id
1 'polypeptide(L)' 'MAGAAKQKNQPHTPMMQQYLRLKADFPDTLLFYRMGVFYELF' A
#
# COMPACT_ATOMS: atom_id res chain seq x y z
N MET A 1 15.38 -0.27 27.93
CA MET A 1 14.78 -0.97 26.78
C MET A 1 13.74 -0.04 26.17
N ALA A 2 13.98 0.46 24.95
CA ALA A 2 13.13 1.47 24.31
C ALA A 2 11.77 0.85 23.91
N GLY A 3 10.68 1.48 24.34
CA GLY A 3 9.31 1.04 24.06
C GLY A 3 8.98 1.15 22.57
N ALA A 4 8.48 0.05 22.01
CA ALA A 4 8.01 -0.02 20.64
C ALA A 4 6.93 1.05 20.38
N ALA A 5 7.17 1.90 19.39
CA ALA A 5 6.20 2.88 18.92
C ALA A 5 4.96 2.15 18.39
N LYS A 6 3.82 2.29 19.09
CA LYS A 6 2.52 1.85 18.59
C LYS A 6 2.24 2.58 17.27
N GLN A 7 2.30 1.85 16.16
CA GLN A 7 1.91 2.39 14.86
C GLN A 7 0.44 2.80 14.94
N LYS A 8 0.21 4.11 14.82
CA LYS A 8 -1.11 4.72 14.73
C LYS A 8 -1.79 4.09 13.51
N ASN A 9 -2.86 3.32 13.70
CA ASN A 9 -3.74 2.81 12.63
C ASN A 9 -4.41 4.00 11.93
N GLN A 10 -3.64 4.74 11.13
CA GLN A 10 -4.22 5.70 10.21
C GLN A 10 -4.97 4.90 9.15
N PRO A 11 -6.25 5.21 8.89
CA PRO A 11 -6.97 4.55 7.82
C PRO A 11 -6.19 4.76 6.52
N HIS A 12 -5.79 3.65 5.89
CA HIS A 12 -5.15 3.70 4.58
C HIS A 12 -6.05 4.46 3.61
N THR A 13 -5.45 5.26 2.72
CA THR A 13 -6.20 5.93 1.66
C THR A 13 -7.01 4.88 0.87
N PRO A 14 -8.19 5.22 0.35
CA PRO A 14 -9.01 4.26 -0.42
C PRO A 14 -8.23 3.57 -1.54
N MET A 15 -7.29 4.30 -2.17
CA MET A 15 -6.38 3.76 -3.20
C MET A 15 -5.39 2.74 -2.63
N MET A 16 -4.79 3.02 -1.47
CA MET A 16 -3.87 2.08 -0.82
C MET A 16 -4.59 0.80 -0.35
N GLN A 17 -5.86 0.89 0.07
CA GLN A 17 -6.65 -0.31 0.39
C GLN A 17 -6.85 -1.21 -0.84
N GLN A 18 -7.12 -0.61 -2.00
CA GLN A 18 -7.26 -1.35 -3.25
C GLN A 18 -5.93 -1.99 -3.68
N TYR A 19 -4.83 -1.24 -3.58
CA TYR A 19 -3.48 -1.77 -3.85
C TYR A 19 -3.16 -2.98 -2.96
N LEU A 20 -3.40 -2.88 -1.65
CA LEU A 20 -3.11 -3.95 -0.69
C LEU A 20 -3.96 -5.21 -0.93
N ARG A 21 -5.22 -5.06 -1.37
CA ARG A 21 -6.05 -6.21 -1.77
C ARG A 21 -5.45 -6.93 -2.97
N LEU A 22 -5.10 -6.19 -4.02
CA LEU A 22 -4.48 -6.76 -5.21
C LEU A 22 -3.11 -7.39 -4.91
N LYS A 23 -2.33 -6.80 -4.02
CA LYS A 23 -1.04 -7.34 -3.60
C LYS A 23 -1.16 -8.60 -2.74
N ALA A 24 -2.24 -8.75 -1.98
CA ALA A 24 -2.52 -9.98 -1.24
C ALA A 24 -2.83 -11.15 -2.18
N ASP A 25 -3.52 -10.89 -3.29
CA ASP A 25 -3.82 -11.90 -4.31
C ASP A 25 -2.59 -12.24 -5.18
N PHE A 26 -1.67 -11.28 -5.37
CA PHE A 26 -0.47 -11.43 -6.19
C PHE A 26 0.81 -10.96 -5.44
N PRO A 27 1.25 -11.70 -4.40
CA PRO A 27 2.31 -11.25 -3.50
C PRO A 27 3.66 -11.04 -4.18
N ASP A 28 3.95 -11.82 -5.23
CA ASP A 28 5.22 -11.79 -5.96
C ASP A 28 5.18 -10.90 -7.22
N THR A 29 4.07 -10.19 -7.44
CA THR A 29 3.89 -9.35 -8.63
C THR A 29 4.10 -7.88 -8.29
N LEU A 30 4.89 -7.18 -9.11
CA LEU A 30 5.06 -5.74 -9.01
C LEU A 30 3.86 -5.03 -9.65
N LEU A 31 3.09 -4.33 -8.81
CA LEU A 31 1.88 -3.61 -9.22
C LEU A 31 2.22 -2.15 -9.57
N PHE A 32 2.03 -1.78 -10.85
CA PHE A 32 2.14 -0.40 -11.32
C PHE A 32 0.77 0.28 -11.32
N TYR A 33 0.61 1.33 -10.52
CA TYR A 33 -0.63 2.09 -10.48
C TYR A 33 -0.59 3.24 -11.50
N ARG A 34 -1.40 3.15 -12.55
CA ARG A 34 -1.46 4.20 -13.59
C ARG A 34 -2.32 5.36 -13.12
N MET A 35 -1.70 6.50 -12.83
CA MET A 35 -2.41 7.76 -12.61
C MET A 35 -2.13 8.72 -13.76
N GLY A 36 -3.06 8.73 -14.72
CA GLY A 36 -2.96 9.57 -15.91
C GLY A 36 -1.74 9.22 -16.77
N VAL A 37 -0.78 10.14 -16.82
CA VAL A 37 0.43 10.07 -17.65
C VAL A 37 1.61 9.40 -16.93
N PHE A 38 1.51 9.12 -15.63
CA PHE A 38 2.56 8.50 -14.86
C PHE A 38 2.13 7.17 -14.22
N TYR A 39 3.12 6.38 -13.85
CA TYR A 39 2.95 5.18 -13.03
C TYR A 39 3.50 5.45 -11.64
N GLU A 40 2.71 5.16 -10.62
CA GLU A 40 3.11 5.22 -9.23
C GLU A 40 3.23 3.80 -8.66
N LEU A 41 4.29 3.59 -7.88
CA LEU A 41 4.49 2.38 -7.10
C LEU A 41 4.19 2.74 -5.65
N PHE A 42 3.35 1.93 -5.01
CA PHE A 42 3.06 2.04 -3.58
C PHE A 42 3.87 1.01 -2.77
#